data_AF-N6UFK8-F1
#
_entry.id   AF-N6UFK8-F1
#
_cell.length_a   1.000
_cell.length_b   1.000
_cell.length_c   1.000
_cell.angle_alpha   90.00
_cell.angle_beta   90.00
_cell.angle_gamma   90.00
#
_symmetry.space_group_name_H-M   'P 1'
#
loop_
_entity.id
_entity.type
_entity.pdbx_description
1 polymer ?
#
loop_
_entity_poly.entity_id
_entity_poly.type
_entity_poly.pdbx_seq_one_letter_code
_entity_poly.pdbx_strand_id
1 'polypeptide(L)'
;MRLFEVEKIVLGRLKEFCKTTSLHGWKYVVSSKPPAFIRREIITDRYPWKTAMNGFQSGLELVINNNPADYFASEIPSVGVKVLIHHPYKFPDLSLPSHIFEMNTNNLLGINPEMITATERLKSMPVRNRKCLFPSEKKLNMFQRYTRRGCLMECRLAMTLKVCKCVPFDLHSQSYSYGSLKVCGLEDLSCLNHNRGDSTTPIPAANE
;
A
#
# COMPACT_ATOMS: atom_id res chain seq x y z
N MET A 1 -4.85 21.99 11.31
CA MET A 1 -5.06 21.06 10.18
C MET A 1 -5.66 19.77 10.75
N ARG A 2 -6.99 19.65 10.76
CA ARG A 2 -7.68 18.45 11.26
C ARG A 2 -7.84 17.47 10.09
N LEU A 3 -6.76 16.73 9.86
CA LEU A 3 -6.68 15.66 8.88
C LEU A 3 -7.80 14.65 9.13
N PHE A 4 -8.60 14.36 8.10
CA PHE A 4 -9.60 13.27 8.00
C PHE A 4 -9.68 12.34 9.22
N GLU A 5 -10.77 12.46 9.98
CA GLU A 5 -11.04 11.61 11.13
C GLU A 5 -12.07 10.55 10.74
N VAL A 6 -11.69 9.28 10.79
CA VAL A 6 -12.65 8.19 10.62
C VAL A 6 -13.46 8.09 11.91
N GLU A 7 -14.64 8.71 11.93
CA GLU A 7 -15.45 8.86 13.14
C GLU A 7 -15.89 7.53 13.75
N LYS A 8 -16.21 6.53 12.91
CA LYS A 8 -16.70 5.24 13.41
C LYS A 8 -16.52 4.13 12.37
N ILE A 9 -15.97 3.01 12.80
CA ILE A 9 -15.98 1.75 12.04
C ILE A 9 -16.74 0.73 12.88
N VAL A 10 -17.81 0.18 12.31
CA VAL A 10 -18.61 -0.87 12.95
C VAL A 10 -18.36 -2.17 12.20
N LEU A 11 -17.21 -2.79 12.45
CA LEU A 11 -17.13 -4.25 12.40
C LEU A 11 -16.98 -4.72 13.83
N GLY A 12 -17.68 -5.81 14.17
CA GLY A 12 -17.63 -6.45 15.48
C GLY A 12 -16.36 -6.11 16.28
N ARG A 13 -16.50 -5.12 17.18
CA ARG A 13 -15.48 -4.56 18.09
C ARG A 13 -14.03 -4.74 17.63
N LEU A 14 -13.42 -3.80 16.89
CA LEU A 14 -11.96 -3.50 16.97
C LEU A 14 -11.59 -2.24 16.14
N LYS A 15 -10.70 -1.40 16.69
CA LYS A 15 -10.17 -0.14 16.09
C LYS A 15 -8.73 -0.35 15.56
N GLU A 16 -8.48 -1.31 14.67
CA GLU A 16 -7.11 -1.58 14.19
C GLU A 16 -6.93 -1.12 12.74
N PHE A 17 -6.38 0.08 12.57
CA PHE A 17 -5.93 0.60 11.27
C PHE A 17 -4.44 0.88 11.33
N CYS A 18 -3.72 0.52 10.26
CA CYS A 18 -2.36 1.01 10.07
C CYS A 18 -2.42 2.32 9.26
N LYS A 19 -1.98 3.41 9.87
CA LYS A 19 -1.75 4.69 9.17
C LYS A 19 -0.44 4.58 8.39
N THR A 20 -0.52 4.70 7.07
CA THR A 20 0.66 4.70 6.18
C THR A 20 0.72 6.00 5.39
N THR A 21 1.92 6.43 5.02
CA THR A 21 2.10 7.54 4.08
C THR A 21 2.07 7.05 2.64
N SER A 22 1.71 7.93 1.73
CA SER A 22 1.80 7.75 0.28
C SER A 22 1.97 9.10 -0.40
N LEU A 23 2.22 9.11 -1.71
CA LEU A 23 2.32 10.34 -2.51
C LEU A 23 1.09 11.27 -2.36
N HIS A 24 -0.09 10.73 -2.01
CA HIS A 24 -1.34 11.49 -1.89
C HIS A 24 -1.69 11.80 -0.42
N GLY A 25 -0.70 11.78 0.46
CA GLY A 25 -0.89 11.94 1.90
C GLY A 25 -1.15 10.61 2.61
N TRP A 26 -1.88 10.69 3.73
CA TRP A 26 -2.12 9.56 4.62
C TRP A 26 -3.15 8.59 4.04
N LYS A 27 -2.83 7.30 4.07
CA LYS A 27 -3.76 6.20 3.77
C LYS A 27 -4.00 5.37 5.02
N TYR A 28 -5.20 4.86 5.13
CA TYR A 28 -5.58 3.91 6.19
C TYR A 28 -5.71 2.53 5.57
N VAL A 29 -4.96 1.57 6.10
CA VAL A 29 -4.99 0.19 5.62
C VAL A 29 -5.77 -0.67 6.60
N VAL A 30 -6.77 -1.36 6.06
CA VAL A 30 -7.61 -2.34 6.76
C VAL A 30 -7.14 -3.73 6.37
N SER A 31 -6.94 -4.65 7.32
CA SER A 31 -6.51 -6.03 7.06
C SER A 31 -5.03 -6.26 6.71
N SER A 32 -4.15 -5.25 6.80
CA SER A 32 -2.69 -5.50 6.75
C SER A 32 -2.12 -5.90 8.11
N LYS A 33 -1.36 -7.03 8.18
CA LYS A 33 -0.33 -7.15 9.22
C LYS A 33 0.50 -5.88 9.15
N PRO A 34 0.86 -5.27 10.28
CA PRO A 34 1.72 -4.11 10.22
C PRO A 34 2.97 -4.43 9.37
N PRO A 35 3.54 -3.42 8.68
CA PRO A 35 4.89 -3.55 8.11
C PRO A 35 5.78 -4.17 9.19
N ALA A 36 6.80 -4.94 8.82
CA ALA A 36 7.62 -5.79 9.72
C ALA A 36 8.24 -5.10 10.97
N PHE A 37 7.96 -3.82 11.15
CA PHE A 37 8.36 -2.88 12.18
C PHE A 37 7.42 -2.72 13.40
N ILE A 38 6.14 -3.13 13.40
CA ILE A 38 5.43 -3.22 14.70
C ILE A 38 6.01 -4.43 15.44
N ARG A 39 6.53 -4.17 16.65
CA ARG A 39 7.05 -5.17 17.60
C ARG A 39 6.31 -6.49 17.45
N ARG A 40 7.07 -7.59 17.43
CA ARG A 40 6.60 -8.99 17.42
C ARG A 40 5.51 -9.33 18.47
N GLU A 41 5.21 -8.42 19.39
CA GLU A 41 4.28 -8.60 20.51
C GLU A 41 2.79 -8.40 20.17
N ILE A 42 2.42 -7.93 18.97
CA ILE A 42 1.00 -7.85 18.53
C ILE A 42 0.79 -8.52 17.17
N ILE A 43 1.38 -9.69 16.96
CA ILE A 43 0.92 -10.60 15.90
C ILE A 43 -0.04 -11.57 16.57
N THR A 44 -1.30 -11.17 16.71
CA THR A 44 -2.35 -12.15 17.01
C THR A 44 -2.56 -13.03 15.78
N ASP A 45 -2.94 -14.29 16.00
CA ASP A 45 -3.13 -15.34 14.98
C ASP A 45 -4.29 -15.05 13.97
N ARG A 46 -4.80 -13.81 13.96
CA ARG A 46 -6.01 -13.37 13.25
C ARG A 46 -5.77 -12.58 11.97
N TYR A 47 -4.53 -12.45 11.49
CA TYR A 47 -4.22 -11.72 10.25
C TYR A 47 -3.75 -12.62 9.10
N PRO A 48 -4.22 -12.42 7.86
CA PRO A 48 -5.24 -11.45 7.41
C PRO A 48 -6.65 -11.81 7.93
N TRP A 49 -7.52 -10.81 8.07
CA TRP A 49 -8.90 -11.03 8.51
C TRP A 49 -9.66 -11.91 7.53
N LYS A 50 -10.45 -12.84 8.07
CA LYS A 50 -11.31 -13.75 7.32
C LYS A 50 -12.76 -13.41 7.62
N THR A 51 -13.59 -13.33 6.60
CA THR A 51 -15.04 -13.22 6.78
C THR A 51 -15.60 -14.60 7.11
N ALA A 52 -16.59 -14.67 8.00
CA ALA A 52 -17.21 -15.93 8.38
C ALA A 52 -18.24 -16.41 7.34
N MET A 53 -18.84 -15.48 6.60
CA MET A 53 -19.92 -15.74 5.65
C MET A 53 -19.79 -14.85 4.41
N ASN A 54 -20.62 -15.14 3.41
CA ASN A 54 -20.82 -14.27 2.24
C ASN A 54 -22.00 -13.35 2.53
N GLY A 55 -21.81 -12.03 2.38
CA GLY A 55 -22.88 -11.04 2.59
C GLY A 55 -22.38 -9.80 3.31
N PHE A 56 -23.06 -8.68 3.06
CA PHE A 56 -22.64 -7.37 3.57
C PHE A 56 -22.58 -7.32 5.11
N GLN A 57 -23.45 -8.07 5.80
CA GLN A 57 -23.49 -8.14 7.27
C GLN A 57 -22.23 -8.76 7.90
N SER A 58 -21.49 -9.56 7.15
CA SER A 58 -20.22 -10.17 7.59
C SER A 58 -18.99 -9.51 6.98
N GLY A 59 -19.21 -8.50 6.13
CA GLY A 59 -18.18 -7.76 5.41
C GLY A 59 -17.63 -6.58 6.19
N LEU A 60 -16.89 -5.73 5.48
CA LEU A 60 -16.31 -4.51 6.02
C LEU A 60 -17.28 -3.34 5.86
N GLU A 61 -17.78 -2.81 6.98
CA GLU A 61 -18.56 -1.58 7.05
C GLU A 61 -17.70 -0.42 7.57
N LEU A 62 -17.67 0.68 6.81
CA LEU A 62 -16.90 1.89 7.12
C LEU A 62 -17.84 3.10 7.10
N VAL A 63 -17.80 3.92 8.15
CA VAL A 63 -18.44 5.24 8.17
C VAL A 63 -17.33 6.29 8.15
N ILE A 64 -17.33 7.11 7.10
CA ILE A 64 -16.25 8.07 6.84
C ILE A 64 -16.85 9.48 6.88
N ASN A 65 -16.34 10.31 7.78
CA ASN A 65 -16.67 11.72 7.80
C ASN A 65 -15.70 12.47 6.89
N ASN A 66 -16.19 12.92 5.72
CA ASN A 66 -15.43 13.74 4.80
C ASN A 66 -15.71 15.22 5.08
N ASN A 67 -14.67 16.03 5.18
CA ASN A 67 -14.78 17.49 5.29
C ASN A 67 -14.26 18.15 4.01
N PRO A 68 -15.12 18.48 3.02
CA PRO A 68 -14.71 19.08 1.75
C PRO A 68 -13.95 20.41 1.91
N ALA A 69 -14.18 21.14 3.02
CA ALA A 69 -13.50 22.41 3.28
C ALA A 69 -12.00 22.25 3.62
N ASP A 70 -11.54 21.04 3.96
CA ASP A 70 -10.13 20.71 4.22
C ASP A 70 -9.45 20.05 3.00
N TYR A 71 -10.11 20.01 1.84
CA TYR A 71 -9.54 19.40 0.64
C TYR A 71 -8.51 20.37 0.04
N PHE A 72 -7.26 19.93 -0.01
CA PHE A 72 -6.15 20.68 -0.59
C PHE A 72 -5.37 19.81 -1.57
N ALA A 73 -5.17 20.30 -2.79
CA ALA A 73 -4.39 19.62 -3.84
C ALA A 73 -4.81 18.16 -4.13
N SER A 74 -6.11 17.92 -4.27
CA SER A 74 -6.66 16.60 -4.65
C SER A 74 -6.25 16.21 -6.06
N GLU A 75 -5.69 15.01 -6.24
CA GLU A 75 -5.30 14.53 -7.57
C GLU A 75 -6.48 14.20 -8.48
N ILE A 76 -7.60 13.82 -7.87
CA ILE A 76 -8.83 13.49 -8.58
C ILE A 76 -9.83 14.57 -8.21
N PRO A 77 -10.42 15.28 -9.18
CA PRO A 77 -11.42 16.32 -8.93
C PRO A 77 -12.77 15.69 -8.54
N SER A 78 -12.81 15.04 -7.38
CA SER A 78 -14.01 14.40 -6.83
C SER A 78 -14.12 14.66 -5.33
N VAL A 79 -15.35 14.76 -4.84
CA VAL A 79 -15.64 14.88 -3.41
C VAL A 79 -16.12 13.53 -2.88
N GLY A 80 -15.26 12.88 -2.10
CA GLY A 80 -15.56 11.56 -1.58
C GLY A 80 -14.32 10.83 -1.06
N VAL A 81 -14.37 9.50 -1.06
CA VAL A 81 -13.29 8.62 -0.64
C VAL A 81 -12.80 7.74 -1.79
N LYS A 82 -11.48 7.58 -1.90
CA LYS A 82 -10.82 6.65 -2.83
C LYS A 82 -10.48 5.35 -2.10
N VAL A 83 -11.08 4.25 -2.50
CA VAL A 83 -10.86 2.90 -1.93
C VAL A 83 -10.02 2.07 -2.90
N LEU A 84 -8.96 1.43 -2.39
CA LEU A 84 -8.12 0.51 -3.14
C LEU A 84 -8.19 -0.87 -2.49
N ILE A 85 -8.50 -1.90 -3.29
CA ILE A 85 -8.53 -3.29 -2.84
C ILE A 85 -7.33 -4.03 -3.45
N HIS A 86 -6.58 -4.73 -2.61
CA HIS A 86 -5.44 -5.50 -3.06
C HIS A 86 -5.15 -6.71 -2.17
N HIS A 87 -4.31 -7.61 -2.69
CA HIS A 87 -3.80 -8.75 -1.95
C HIS A 87 -2.96 -8.30 -0.74
N PRO A 88 -3.09 -8.91 0.46
CA PRO A 88 -2.45 -8.43 1.70
C PRO A 88 -0.91 -8.41 1.67
N TYR A 89 -0.28 -9.29 0.88
CA TYR A 89 1.18 -9.32 0.69
C TYR A 89 1.69 -8.49 -0.50
N LYS A 90 0.82 -7.73 -1.18
CA LYS A 90 1.20 -6.85 -2.29
C LYS A 90 1.14 -5.41 -1.80
N PHE A 91 2.17 -4.63 -2.10
CA PHE A 91 2.17 -3.21 -1.80
C PHE A 91 1.14 -2.47 -2.67
N PRO A 92 0.33 -1.55 -2.09
CA PRO A 92 -0.60 -0.75 -2.86
C PRO A 92 0.10 0.37 -3.61
N ASP A 93 0.57 0.07 -4.82
CA ASP A 93 1.07 1.08 -5.75
C ASP A 93 -0.06 1.77 -6.52
N LEU A 94 0.30 2.80 -7.27
CA LEU A 94 -0.63 3.65 -8.03
C LEU A 94 -1.26 2.98 -9.26
N SER A 95 -0.78 1.79 -9.65
CA SER A 95 -1.38 1.03 -10.74
C SER A 95 -2.54 0.14 -10.29
N LEU A 96 -2.86 0.15 -8.99
CA LEU A 96 -4.06 -0.53 -8.50
C LEU A 96 -5.32 0.22 -8.96
N PRO A 97 -6.35 -0.50 -9.44
CA PRO A 97 -7.67 0.06 -9.64
C PRO A 97 -8.17 0.70 -8.34
N SER A 98 -8.75 1.88 -8.46
CA SER A 98 -9.37 2.59 -7.36
C SER A 98 -10.86 2.79 -7.62
N HIS A 99 -11.65 2.58 -6.58
CA HIS A 99 -13.06 2.91 -6.55
C HIS A 99 -13.25 4.24 -5.82
N ILE A 100 -14.06 5.13 -6.36
CA ILE A 100 -14.37 6.42 -5.74
C ILE A 100 -15.82 6.37 -5.31
N PHE A 101 -16.07 6.72 -4.05
CA PHE A 101 -17.40 6.80 -3.48
C PHE A 101 -17.68 8.23 -3.05
N GLU A 102 -18.82 8.76 -3.49
CA GLU A 102 -19.25 10.12 -3.18
C GLU A 102 -19.56 10.29 -1.68
N MET A 103 -19.42 11.51 -1.17
CA MET A 103 -19.85 11.81 0.20
C MET A 103 -21.38 11.68 0.36
N ASN A 104 -21.85 11.47 1.58
CA ASN A 104 -23.28 11.39 1.92
C ASN A 104 -24.06 10.27 1.20
N THR A 105 -23.36 9.21 0.78
CA THR A 105 -23.98 8.05 0.12
C THR A 105 -23.60 6.75 0.83
N ASN A 106 -24.53 5.79 0.81
CA ASN A 106 -24.29 4.43 1.30
C ASN A 106 -23.92 3.55 0.11
N ASN A 107 -22.66 3.12 0.04
CA ASN A 107 -22.15 2.34 -1.08
C ASN A 107 -21.86 0.90 -0.67
N LEU A 108 -22.27 -0.04 -1.51
CA LEU A 108 -21.97 -1.46 -1.34
C LEU A 108 -20.96 -1.90 -2.40
N LEU A 109 -19.83 -2.45 -1.96
CA LEU A 109 -18.79 -2.98 -2.85
C LEU A 109 -18.68 -4.51 -2.70
N GLY A 110 -19.17 -5.24 -3.70
CA GLY A 110 -19.00 -6.68 -3.80
C GLY A 110 -17.59 -7.04 -4.28
N ILE A 111 -16.93 -7.97 -3.61
CA ILE A 111 -15.59 -8.44 -3.98
C ILE A 111 -15.68 -9.90 -4.42
N ASN A 112 -15.28 -10.19 -5.66
CA ASN A 112 -15.16 -11.55 -6.18
C ASN A 112 -13.67 -11.85 -6.48
N PRO A 113 -12.94 -12.53 -5.58
CA PRO A 113 -11.53 -12.80 -5.78
C PRO A 113 -11.31 -13.96 -6.76
N GLU A 114 -10.43 -13.75 -7.74
CA GLU A 114 -9.93 -14.80 -8.61
C GLU A 114 -8.49 -15.15 -8.24
N MET A 115 -8.19 -16.45 -8.12
CA MET A 115 -6.85 -16.93 -7.80
C MET A 115 -6.42 -18.03 -8.76
N ILE A 116 -5.29 -17.79 -9.42
CA ILE A 116 -4.63 -18.78 -10.27
C ILE A 116 -3.44 -19.34 -9.51
N THR A 117 -3.40 -20.65 -9.31
CA THR A 117 -2.32 -21.34 -8.61
C THR A 117 -1.52 -22.22 -9.54
N ALA A 118 -0.21 -22.32 -9.29
CA ALA A 118 0.67 -23.22 -10.03
C ALA A 118 0.44 -24.69 -9.64
N THR A 119 0.50 -25.58 -10.63
CA THR A 119 0.48 -27.04 -10.43
C THR A 119 1.78 -27.52 -9.77
N GLU A 120 1.74 -28.68 -9.11
CA GLU A 120 2.92 -29.25 -8.45
C GLU A 120 4.08 -29.51 -9.42
N ARG A 121 3.77 -29.91 -10.66
CA ARG A 121 4.77 -30.07 -11.73
C ARG A 121 5.50 -28.77 -12.07
N LEU A 122 4.82 -27.63 -12.01
CA LEU A 122 5.44 -26.32 -12.24
C LEU A 122 6.29 -25.89 -11.03
N LYS A 123 5.86 -26.25 -9.81
CA LYS A 123 6.59 -25.99 -8.57
C LYS A 123 7.91 -26.77 -8.51
N SER A 124 7.93 -28.02 -8.95
CA SER A 124 9.13 -28.87 -8.99
C SER A 124 10.11 -28.51 -10.11
N MET A 125 9.67 -27.78 -11.13
CA MET A 125 10.54 -27.35 -12.23
C MET A 125 11.60 -26.35 -11.73
N PRO A 126 12.90 -26.52 -12.05
CA PRO A 126 13.93 -25.57 -11.64
C PRO A 126 13.66 -24.14 -12.14
N VAL A 127 13.98 -23.14 -11.31
CA VAL A 127 13.82 -21.70 -11.61
C VAL A 127 14.38 -21.33 -13.00
N ARG A 128 15.55 -21.87 -13.36
CA ARG A 128 16.23 -21.60 -14.64
C ARG A 128 15.37 -21.94 -15.86
N ASN A 129 14.55 -22.98 -15.76
CA ASN A 129 13.73 -23.47 -16.87
C ASN A 129 12.43 -22.68 -16.99
N ARG A 130 11.79 -22.34 -15.87
CA ARG A 130 10.51 -21.60 -15.86
C ARG A 130 10.66 -20.08 -15.93
N LYS A 131 11.85 -19.53 -15.66
CA LYS A 131 12.19 -18.09 -15.73
C LYS A 131 11.29 -17.18 -14.86
N CYS A 132 10.63 -17.74 -13.85
CA CYS A 132 9.83 -17.02 -12.87
C CYS A 132 10.07 -17.57 -11.44
N LEU A 133 9.74 -16.76 -10.45
CA LEU A 133 10.01 -17.03 -9.04
C LEU A 133 8.70 -17.11 -8.25
N PHE A 134 8.61 -18.10 -7.38
CA PHE A 134 7.55 -18.22 -6.38
C PHE A 134 7.80 -17.34 -5.16
N PRO A 135 6.76 -17.04 -4.37
CA PRO A 135 6.86 -16.13 -3.22
C PRO A 135 7.91 -16.49 -2.17
N SER A 136 8.29 -17.77 -2.06
CA SER A 136 9.27 -18.29 -1.08
C SER A 136 10.70 -18.40 -1.61
N GLU A 137 10.95 -18.14 -2.89
CA GLU A 137 12.23 -18.48 -3.54
C GLU A 137 13.26 -17.38 -3.52
N LYS A 138 12.83 -16.16 -3.21
CA LYS A 138 13.71 -15.02 -3.04
C LYS A 138 13.30 -14.27 -1.78
N LYS A 139 14.28 -14.03 -0.91
CA LYS A 139 14.09 -13.16 0.25
C LYS A 139 14.21 -11.71 -0.21
N LEU A 140 13.29 -10.88 0.26
CA LEU A 140 13.26 -9.44 0.06
C LEU A 140 13.56 -8.76 1.42
N ASN A 141 14.13 -7.56 1.40
CA ASN A 141 14.55 -6.85 2.61
C ASN A 141 13.39 -6.12 3.31
N MET A 142 12.48 -5.56 2.51
CA MET A 142 11.32 -4.76 2.93
C MET A 142 10.04 -5.59 2.96
N PHE A 143 9.97 -6.67 2.16
CA PHE A 143 8.77 -7.49 2.01
C PHE A 143 8.96 -8.92 2.51
N GLN A 144 7.93 -9.48 3.16
CA GLN A 144 7.98 -10.84 3.71
C GLN A 144 7.97 -11.95 2.63
N ARG A 145 7.37 -11.67 1.47
CA ARG A 145 7.22 -12.61 0.36
C ARG A 145 7.69 -11.98 -0.93
N TYR A 146 8.32 -12.78 -1.78
CA TYR A 146 8.70 -12.32 -3.10
C TYR A 146 7.46 -11.96 -3.94
N THR A 147 7.49 -10.75 -4.48
CA THR A 147 6.67 -10.35 -5.61
C THR A 147 7.55 -9.59 -6.59
N ARG A 148 7.25 -9.68 -7.89
CA ARG A 148 7.99 -8.91 -8.90
C ARG A 148 8.00 -7.42 -8.56
N ARG A 149 6.85 -6.88 -8.12
CA ARG A 149 6.72 -5.46 -7.76
C ARG A 149 7.53 -5.08 -6.51
N GLY A 150 7.45 -5.87 -5.44
CA GLY A 150 8.26 -5.63 -4.24
C GLY A 150 9.76 -5.66 -4.53
N CYS A 151 10.20 -6.59 -5.39
CA CYS A 151 11.60 -6.64 -5.83
C CYS A 151 12.01 -5.39 -6.63
N LEU A 152 11.17 -4.90 -7.55
CA LEU A 152 11.45 -3.68 -8.29
C LEU A 152 11.47 -2.45 -7.37
N MET A 153 10.56 -2.38 -6.39
CA MET A 153 10.57 -1.30 -5.41
C MET A 153 11.84 -1.27 -4.57
N GLU A 154 12.34 -2.42 -4.10
CA GLU A 154 13.63 -2.50 -3.40
C GLU A 154 14.80 -2.09 -4.27
N CYS A 155 14.79 -2.50 -5.55
CA CYS A 155 15.80 -2.11 -6.53
C CYS A 155 15.84 -0.59 -6.71
N ARG A 156 14.66 0.04 -6.84
CA ARG A 156 14.50 1.49 -6.95
C ARG A 156 15.00 2.20 -5.71
N LEU A 157 14.57 1.76 -4.53
CA LEU A 157 15.02 2.36 -3.28
C LEU A 157 16.54 2.27 -3.14
N ALA A 158 17.15 1.14 -3.50
CA ALA A 158 18.60 0.97 -3.47
C ALA A 158 19.31 1.95 -4.41
N MET A 159 18.76 2.20 -5.59
CA MET A 159 19.32 3.17 -6.55
C MET A 159 19.13 4.62 -6.09
N THR A 160 17.95 4.97 -5.56
CA THR A 160 17.71 6.29 -4.97
C THR A 160 18.65 6.57 -3.80
N LEU A 161 18.87 5.57 -2.92
CA LEU A 161 19.82 5.70 -1.81
C LEU A 161 21.27 5.88 -2.29
N LYS A 162 21.65 5.20 -3.37
CA LYS A 162 22.99 5.31 -3.96
C LYS A 162 23.23 6.69 -4.59
N VAL A 163 22.23 7.25 -5.28
CA VAL A 163 22.37 8.48 -6.07
C VAL A 163 21.99 9.72 -5.27
N CYS A 164 20.80 9.74 -4.67
CA CYS A 164 20.24 10.90 -3.97
C CYS A 164 20.42 10.84 -2.44
N LYS A 165 20.92 9.73 -1.88
CA LYS A 165 21.24 9.57 -0.44
C LYS A 165 20.07 9.86 0.51
N CYS A 166 18.84 9.67 0.03
CA CYS A 166 17.62 9.86 0.80
C CYS A 166 16.58 8.80 0.45
N VAL A 167 15.57 8.63 1.30
CA VAL A 167 14.42 7.74 1.08
C VAL A 167 13.19 8.55 0.66
N PRO A 168 12.54 8.23 -0.47
CA PRO A 168 11.26 8.83 -0.83
C PRO A 168 10.22 8.68 0.29
N PHE A 169 9.48 9.74 0.58
CA PHE A 169 8.56 9.79 1.72
C PHE A 169 7.44 8.73 1.67
N ASP A 170 7.06 8.30 0.48
CA ASP A 170 6.08 7.24 0.21
C ASP A 170 6.63 5.83 0.48
N LEU A 171 7.95 5.69 0.57
CA LEU A 171 8.66 4.44 0.88
C LEU A 171 9.25 4.41 2.30
N HIS A 172 9.23 5.54 3.02
CA HIS A 172 9.87 5.68 4.33
C HIS A 172 9.38 4.65 5.36
N SER A 173 8.08 4.39 5.43
CA SER A 173 7.54 3.40 6.37
C SER A 173 7.94 1.95 6.05
N GLN A 174 8.42 1.68 4.83
CA GLN A 174 8.89 0.35 4.43
C GLN A 174 10.43 0.26 4.43
N SER A 175 11.14 1.39 4.45
CA SER A 175 12.61 1.45 4.39
C SER A 175 13.31 1.22 5.73
N TYR A 176 12.57 1.07 6.84
CA TYR A 176 13.15 0.85 8.17
C TYR A 176 14.10 -0.36 8.26
N SER A 177 13.98 -1.32 7.35
CA SER A 177 14.93 -2.44 7.21
C SER A 177 16.37 -1.98 6.89
N TYR A 178 16.52 -0.77 6.33
CA TYR A 178 17.79 -0.13 6.04
C TYR A 178 18.29 0.81 7.16
N GLY A 179 17.61 0.84 8.31
CA GLY A 179 17.95 1.69 9.46
C GLY A 179 17.37 3.12 9.38
N SER A 180 17.90 4.01 10.22
CA SER A 180 17.50 5.42 10.26
C SER A 180 18.10 6.18 9.07
N LEU A 181 17.32 6.31 8.00
CA LEU A 181 17.72 7.02 6.78
C LEU A 181 17.03 8.39 6.68
N LYS A 182 17.70 9.37 6.09
CA LYS A 182 17.12 10.69 5.78
C LYS A 182 15.94 10.52 4.82
N VAL A 183 14.78 11.08 5.14
CA VAL A 183 13.65 11.19 4.20
C VAL A 183 13.95 12.31 3.20
N CYS A 184 13.71 12.06 1.91
CA CYS A 184 13.90 13.07 0.86
C CYS A 184 13.02 14.28 1.11
N GLY A 185 13.62 15.47 1.07
CA GLY A 185 12.93 16.75 1.19
C GLY A 185 12.68 17.42 -0.16
N LEU A 186 12.23 18.68 -0.13
CA LEU A 186 12.03 19.48 -1.34
C LEU A 186 13.35 19.73 -2.11
N GLU A 187 14.45 19.87 -1.38
CA GLU A 187 15.80 20.03 -1.94
C GLU A 187 16.27 18.83 -2.78
N ASP A 188 15.77 17.63 -2.45
CA ASP A 188 16.15 16.38 -3.12
C ASP A 188 15.31 16.15 -4.40
N LEU A 189 14.27 16.96 -4.66
CA LEU A 189 13.34 16.78 -5.79
C LEU A 189 14.03 16.86 -7.14
N SER A 190 15.03 17.74 -7.30
CA SER A 190 15.79 17.82 -8.56
C SER A 190 16.52 16.51 -8.86
N CYS A 191 17.12 15.89 -7.83
CA CYS A 191 17.80 14.60 -7.96
C CYS A 191 16.80 13.49 -8.30
N LEU A 192 15.66 13.44 -7.59
CA LEU A 192 14.61 12.47 -7.84
C LEU A 192 14.02 12.59 -9.26
N ASN A 193 13.78 13.83 -9.72
CA ASN A 193 13.21 14.11 -11.03
C ASN A 193 14.17 13.76 -12.17
N HIS A 194 15.46 14.08 -12.03
CA HIS A 194 16.48 13.74 -13.03
C HIS A 194 16.65 12.23 -13.18
N ASN A 195 16.46 11.47 -12.09
CA ASN A 195 16.59 10.02 -12.07
C ASN A 195 15.23 9.28 -12.13
N ARG A 196 14.18 9.96 -12.65
CA ARG A 196 12.81 9.42 -12.79
C ARG A 196 12.70 8.18 -13.67
N GLY A 197 13.57 8.04 -14.68
CA GLY A 197 13.58 6.87 -15.58
C GLY A 197 13.77 5.54 -14.83
N ASP A 198 14.23 5.61 -13.58
CA ASP A 198 14.38 4.50 -12.66
C ASP A 198 13.27 4.46 -11.59
N SER A 199 12.63 5.61 -11.31
CA SER A 199 11.69 5.82 -10.20
C SER A 199 10.31 6.23 -10.73
N THR A 200 9.39 5.28 -10.95
CA THR A 200 7.97 5.64 -11.20
C THR A 200 7.27 6.00 -9.90
N THR A 201 7.68 7.11 -9.29
CA THR A 201 6.83 7.94 -8.44
C THR A 201 6.25 9.03 -9.36
N PRO A 202 4.95 8.99 -9.68
CA PRO A 202 4.27 10.15 -10.26
C PRO A 202 4.25 11.22 -9.17
N ILE A 203 5.19 12.14 -9.25
CA ILE A 203 5.05 13.44 -8.60
C ILE A 203 4.07 14.20 -9.50
N PRO A 204 2.97 14.75 -8.97
CA PRO A 204 2.08 15.59 -9.76
C PRO A 204 2.94 16.69 -10.40
N ALA A 205 2.83 16.83 -11.72
CA ALA A 205 3.47 17.92 -12.44
C ALA A 205 3.02 19.22 -11.77
N ALA A 206 3.97 19.98 -11.25
CA ALA A 206 3.75 21.38 -10.95
C ALA A 206 3.48 22.05 -12.30
N ASN A 207 2.21 22.32 -12.58
CA ASN A 207 1.84 23.20 -13.67
C ASN A 207 2.19 24.64 -13.24
N GLU A 208 2.70 25.38 -14.21
CA GLU A 208 3.04 26.81 -14.18
C GLU A 208 1.92 27.70 -13.61
#